data_AF-A0A7Z9Y869-F1
#
_entry.id   AF-A0A7Z9Y869-F1
#
_cell.length_a   1.000
_cell.length_b   1.000
_cell.length_c   1.000
_cell.angle_alpha   90.00
_cell.angle_beta   90.00
_cell.angle_gamma   90.00
#
_symmetry.space_group_name_H-M   'P 1'
#
loop_
_entity.id
_entity.type
_entity.pdbx_description
1 polymer ?
#
loop_
_entity_poly.entity_id
_entity_poly.type
_entity_poly.pdbx_seq_one_letter_code
_entity_poly.pdbx_strand_id
1 'polypeptide(L)'
;MRRLYTIFKLSMIICLALSTAHSARSGTVTDPLGNEVFVRAKGKMLYSIGASYSMFQGAAHLRRDKEFHNRTGKQNFFTFDISGRNVRHLLTVGTFHTRFSAFTLDKTLFDAGRWDIIVPRAQGRIVGVLSKLTNTSITPQGRRIENRDITSDLDWFLAGIRAESNLGNWMLSVKGLPQLSIPLPKIGISYATEFLTNYQLSQATNPFRGVTVTGPPDVIYLRFRDGSPENPGGAKLYRIKVYLNGSAAYDFAGGREPPGVLAGLKNSFSDGLSRWVDRDGYFIYRFSIPNPQTLQDIKFELDVANDYVVELSTDRKRWRLMLTAPGNPTDESNRGIRTFHYGEMTDETTLGFDMQMTFLGASIEAERAWYIRTLQYPTVRG
;
A
#
# COMPACT_ATOMS: atom_id res chain seq x y z
N MET A 1 44.87 9.29 -20.77
CA MET A 1 43.94 10.27 -20.17
C MET A 1 42.92 9.52 -19.33
N ARG A 2 43.12 9.47 -18.01
CA ARG A 2 42.27 8.81 -17.00
C ARG A 2 41.34 9.89 -16.42
N ARG A 3 40.00 9.72 -16.47
CA ARG A 3 39.03 10.59 -15.78
C ARG A 3 38.15 9.79 -14.83
N LEU A 4 37.92 10.42 -13.68
CA LEU A 4 37.37 9.94 -12.41
C LEU A 4 35.97 9.30 -12.51
N TYR A 5 35.78 8.15 -11.86
CA TYR A 5 34.45 7.66 -11.43
C TYR A 5 34.56 7.11 -10.01
N THR A 6 34.05 7.83 -9.01
CA THR A 6 34.00 7.37 -7.61
C THR A 6 33.03 8.22 -6.78
N ILE A 7 31.73 7.89 -6.70
CA ILE A 7 30.82 8.29 -5.59
C ILE A 7 29.66 7.26 -5.53
N PHE A 8 29.21 6.91 -4.32
CA PHE A 8 28.06 6.09 -3.92
C PHE A 8 28.37 4.68 -3.40
N LYS A 9 28.11 4.48 -2.11
CA LYS A 9 27.78 3.19 -1.50
C LYS A 9 26.28 3.24 -1.25
N LEU A 10 25.51 2.53 -2.07
CA LEU A 10 24.09 2.32 -1.86
C LEU A 10 23.94 0.95 -1.19
N SER A 11 23.64 0.91 0.10
CA SER A 11 23.14 -0.31 0.77
C SER A 11 21.61 -0.28 0.71
N MET A 12 21.07 -0.23 -0.51
CA MET A 12 19.63 -0.33 -0.75
C MET A 12 19.41 -1.62 -1.52
N ILE A 13 19.11 -2.66 -0.75
CA ILE A 13 18.70 -3.97 -1.23
C ILE A 13 17.37 -3.75 -1.98
N ILE A 14 17.45 -3.57 -3.30
CA ILE A 14 16.28 -3.63 -4.19
C ILE A 14 15.96 -5.13 -4.34
N CYS A 15 15.28 -5.68 -3.33
CA CYS A 15 14.84 -7.07 -3.29
C CYS A 15 13.60 -7.26 -4.18
N LEU A 16 13.80 -7.18 -5.50
CA LEU A 16 12.90 -7.81 -6.46
C LEU A 16 13.65 -8.82 -7.33
N ALA A 17 14.47 -9.63 -6.65
CA ALA A 17 14.84 -10.99 -7.02
C ALA A 17 15.50 -11.63 -5.78
N LEU A 18 14.86 -12.66 -5.24
CA LEU A 18 15.40 -13.67 -4.33
C LEU A 18 15.80 -13.21 -2.91
N SER A 19 15.11 -13.79 -1.94
CA SER A 19 15.56 -13.99 -0.57
C SER A 19 16.97 -14.62 -0.54
N THR A 20 18.00 -13.82 -0.36
CA THR A 20 19.24 -14.29 0.29
C THR A 20 19.79 -13.17 1.15
N ALA A 21 19.80 -13.42 2.46
CA ALA A 21 20.57 -12.65 3.42
C ALA A 21 22.03 -12.67 2.99
N HIS A 22 22.57 -11.53 2.55
CA HIS A 22 24.01 -11.37 2.41
C HIS A 22 24.52 -10.46 3.52
N SER A 23 25.13 -11.09 4.52
CA SER A 23 26.01 -10.43 5.47
C SER A 23 27.02 -9.59 4.69
N ALA A 24 27.08 -8.30 5.00
CA ALA A 24 28.04 -7.35 4.43
C ALA A 24 29.48 -7.63 4.91
N ARG A 25 30.02 -8.82 4.61
CA ARG A 25 31.37 -9.25 4.99
C ARG A 25 32.35 -9.40 3.83
N SER A 26 31.95 -9.18 2.57
CA SER A 26 32.88 -9.15 1.44
C SER A 26 32.63 -7.99 0.48
N GLY A 27 33.43 -6.94 0.63
CA GLY A 27 34.12 -6.13 -0.40
C GLY A 27 33.43 -5.56 -1.66
N THR A 28 32.40 -6.17 -2.23
CA THR A 28 31.90 -5.93 -3.61
C THR A 28 30.40 -5.63 -3.58
N VAL A 29 29.96 -4.62 -4.36
CA VAL A 29 28.53 -4.32 -4.57
C VAL A 29 28.16 -4.73 -5.98
N THR A 30 27.30 -5.74 -6.10
CA THR A 30 26.82 -6.28 -7.36
C THR A 30 25.40 -5.80 -7.68
N ASP A 31 25.04 -5.75 -8.95
CA ASP A 31 23.65 -5.60 -9.39
C ASP A 31 22.89 -6.91 -9.12
N PRO A 32 21.55 -6.92 -9.27
CA PRO A 32 20.73 -8.13 -9.13
C PRO A 32 21.03 -9.25 -10.14
N LEU A 33 21.85 -8.99 -11.16
CA LEU A 33 22.32 -9.97 -12.15
C LEU A 33 23.74 -10.48 -11.82
N GLY A 34 24.31 -10.07 -10.69
CA GLY A 34 25.64 -10.47 -10.23
C GLY A 34 26.79 -9.69 -10.88
N ASN A 35 26.52 -8.63 -11.66
CA ASN A 35 27.57 -7.79 -12.23
C ASN A 35 28.11 -6.84 -11.15
N GLU A 36 29.43 -6.70 -11.02
CA GLU A 36 30.02 -5.70 -10.12
C GLU A 36 29.66 -4.28 -10.59
N VAL A 37 28.97 -3.51 -9.73
CA VAL A 37 28.56 -2.12 -10.04
C VAL A 37 29.54 -1.12 -9.42
N PHE A 38 30.11 -1.43 -8.25
CA PHE A 38 31.03 -0.54 -7.56
C PHE A 38 32.23 -1.28 -6.97
N VAL A 39 33.43 -0.94 -7.44
CA VAL A 39 34.70 -1.25 -6.77
C VAL A 39 34.91 -0.25 -5.65
N ARG A 40 35.32 -0.71 -4.45
CA ARG A 40 35.50 0.06 -3.22
C ARG A 40 36.02 1.50 -3.48
N ALA A 41 35.11 2.45 -3.43
CA ALA A 41 35.39 3.87 -3.58
C ALA A 41 36.12 4.42 -2.34
N LYS A 42 37.33 4.97 -2.49
CA LYS A 42 37.95 5.90 -1.50
C LYS A 42 37.21 7.27 -1.52
N GLY A 43 35.88 7.25 -1.41
CA GLY A 43 35.02 8.42 -1.59
C GLY A 43 34.15 8.69 -0.37
N LYS A 44 33.82 9.97 -0.15
CA LYS A 44 32.86 10.40 0.88
C LYS A 44 31.43 10.04 0.43
N MET A 45 30.64 9.48 1.35
CA MET A 45 29.22 9.21 1.14
C MET A 45 28.43 10.51 1.23
N LEU A 46 27.68 10.86 0.19
CA LEU A 46 26.96 12.14 0.11
C LEU A 46 25.45 11.99 0.32
N TYR A 47 24.92 10.78 0.19
CA TYR A 47 23.52 10.46 0.39
C TYR A 47 23.40 9.00 0.83
N SER A 48 22.55 8.74 1.82
CA SER A 48 22.27 7.39 2.30
C SER A 48 20.81 7.28 2.72
N ILE A 49 20.16 6.23 2.27
CA ILE A 49 18.87 5.76 2.74
C ILE A 49 19.02 4.28 3.09
N GLY A 50 18.61 3.89 4.29
CA GLY A 50 18.74 2.52 4.75
C GLY A 50 17.94 2.27 6.02
N ALA A 51 17.87 1.01 6.41
CA ALA A 51 17.22 0.57 7.64
C ALA A 51 18.09 -0.45 8.37
N SER A 52 18.01 -0.41 9.70
CA SER A 52 18.58 -1.41 10.59
C SER A 52 17.45 -2.16 11.29
N TYR A 53 17.56 -3.48 11.37
CA TYR A 53 16.62 -4.36 12.06
C TYR A 53 17.42 -5.13 13.11
N SER A 54 17.05 -5.03 14.39
CA SER A 54 17.64 -5.85 15.45
C SER A 54 16.58 -6.27 16.47
N MET A 55 16.85 -7.35 17.22
CA MET A 55 15.95 -7.90 18.23
C MET A 55 15.58 -6.91 19.37
N PHE A 56 16.36 -5.84 19.54
CA PHE A 56 16.17 -4.87 20.63
C PHE A 56 15.94 -3.44 20.13
N GLN A 57 16.46 -3.07 18.96
CA GLN A 57 16.37 -1.73 18.36
C GLN A 57 16.48 -1.79 16.83
N GLY A 58 15.47 -1.33 16.09
CA GLY A 58 15.56 -1.09 14.66
C GLY A 58 15.22 0.36 14.34
N ALA A 59 15.86 0.93 13.33
CA ALA A 59 15.58 2.29 12.87
C ALA A 59 15.91 2.45 11.39
N ALA A 60 15.12 3.28 10.70
CA ALA A 60 15.52 3.86 9.43
C ALA A 60 16.53 4.98 9.64
N HIS A 61 17.50 5.06 8.72
CA HIS A 61 18.49 6.12 8.66
C HIS A 61 18.45 6.79 7.30
N LEU A 62 18.31 8.11 7.28
CA LEU A 62 18.40 8.94 6.09
C LEU A 62 19.39 10.07 6.35
N ARG A 63 20.30 10.29 5.41
CA ARG A 63 21.25 11.41 5.44
C ARG A 63 21.47 11.95 4.04
N ARG A 64 21.48 13.27 3.93
CA ARG A 64 21.92 14.00 2.74
C ARG A 64 22.97 15.03 3.15
N ASP A 65 24.15 14.95 2.56
CA ASP A 65 25.16 15.99 2.74
C ASP A 65 24.90 17.15 1.78
N LYS A 66 25.15 18.39 2.20
CA LYS A 66 25.05 19.60 1.36
C LYS A 66 25.91 19.51 0.09
N GLU A 67 27.01 18.77 0.18
CA GLU A 67 27.90 18.52 -0.95
C GLU A 67 27.23 17.69 -2.07
N PHE A 68 26.23 16.86 -1.75
CA PHE A 68 25.41 16.19 -2.76
C PHE A 68 24.78 17.21 -3.71
N HIS A 69 24.09 18.21 -3.16
CA HIS A 69 23.42 19.25 -3.92
C HIS A 69 24.39 20.07 -4.79
N ASN A 70 25.58 20.38 -4.26
CA ASN A 70 26.59 21.12 -5.02
C ASN A 70 27.12 20.30 -6.20
N ARG A 71 27.34 19.00 -6.01
CA ARG A 71 27.87 18.11 -7.07
C ARG A 71 26.83 17.75 -8.13
N THR A 72 25.55 17.81 -7.81
CA THR A 72 24.45 17.57 -8.76
C THR A 72 24.02 18.83 -9.51
N GLY A 73 24.83 19.90 -9.52
CA GLY A 73 24.48 21.14 -10.22
C GLY A 73 23.24 21.82 -9.62
N LYS A 74 23.08 21.74 -8.31
CA LYS A 74 21.91 22.20 -7.56
C LYS A 74 20.63 21.40 -7.84
N GLN A 75 20.74 20.15 -8.27
CA GLN A 75 19.58 19.24 -8.35
C GLN A 75 19.37 18.50 -7.03
N ASN A 76 18.16 17.99 -6.82
CA ASN A 76 17.80 17.21 -5.63
C ASN A 76 18.04 15.70 -5.80
N PHE A 77 18.40 15.28 -7.00
CA PHE A 77 18.64 13.90 -7.37
C PHE A 77 19.86 13.80 -8.27
N PHE A 78 20.34 12.59 -8.46
CA PHE A 78 21.40 12.27 -9.40
C PHE A 78 21.04 11.00 -10.15
N THR A 79 21.15 11.04 -11.48
CA THR A 79 20.98 9.87 -12.33
C THR A 79 22.33 9.46 -12.90
N PHE A 80 22.67 8.19 -12.79
CA PHE A 80 23.86 7.65 -13.42
C PHE A 80 23.52 6.45 -14.30
N ASP A 81 24.30 6.33 -15.37
CA ASP A 81 24.18 5.29 -16.38
C ASP A 81 25.12 4.13 -16.03
N ILE A 82 24.56 2.92 -16.00
CA ILE A 82 25.32 1.69 -15.84
C ILE A 82 25.30 0.99 -17.20
N SER A 83 26.44 1.03 -17.89
CA SER A 83 26.57 0.51 -19.25
C SER A 83 26.43 -1.02 -19.27
N GLY A 84 25.34 -1.51 -19.87
CA GLY A 84 25.13 -2.93 -20.18
C GLY A 84 25.29 -3.21 -21.67
N ARG A 85 25.62 -4.45 -22.05
CA ARG A 85 25.86 -4.83 -23.46
C ARG A 85 24.60 -4.80 -24.35
N ASN A 86 23.40 -4.95 -23.77
CA ASN A 86 22.13 -5.03 -24.50
C ASN A 86 20.94 -4.31 -23.82
N VAL A 87 21.20 -3.77 -22.64
CA VAL A 87 20.21 -3.13 -21.77
C VAL A 87 20.88 -1.90 -21.20
N ARG A 88 20.14 -0.80 -21.12
CA ARG A 88 20.62 0.42 -20.50
C ARG A 88 19.98 0.56 -19.14
N HIS A 89 20.80 0.65 -18.10
CA HIS A 89 20.34 0.83 -16.73
C HIS A 89 20.58 2.28 -16.32
N LEU A 90 19.52 2.96 -15.86
CA LEU A 90 19.63 4.28 -15.25
C LEU A 90 19.22 4.16 -13.79
N LEU A 91 20.12 4.51 -12.87
CA LEU A 91 19.78 4.60 -11.45
C LEU A 91 19.68 6.06 -11.06
N THR A 92 18.53 6.44 -10.52
CA THR A 92 18.26 7.78 -10.00
C THR A 92 18.07 7.71 -8.48
N VAL A 93 18.82 8.52 -7.74
CA VAL A 93 18.74 8.60 -6.27
C VAL A 93 18.62 10.04 -5.80
N GLY A 94 17.90 10.26 -4.70
CA GLY A 94 17.72 11.56 -4.07
C GLY A 94 16.25 11.89 -3.87
N THR A 95 15.91 13.18 -3.84
CA THR A 95 14.51 13.60 -3.80
C THR A 95 14.03 13.97 -5.20
N PHE A 96 13.06 13.21 -5.69
CA PHE A 96 12.42 13.47 -6.96
C PHE A 96 10.96 13.04 -6.94
N HIS A 97 10.25 13.47 -7.97
CA HIS A 97 8.86 13.11 -8.17
C HIS A 97 8.75 11.66 -8.64
N THR A 98 8.04 10.83 -7.88
CA THR A 98 7.80 9.43 -8.25
C THR A 98 6.45 9.34 -8.93
N ARG A 99 6.46 9.18 -10.26
CA ARG A 99 5.27 8.99 -11.11
C ARG A 99 5.40 7.71 -11.92
N PHE A 100 4.41 6.81 -11.82
CA PHE A 100 4.36 5.61 -12.65
C PHE A 100 3.40 5.75 -13.86
N SER A 101 2.18 6.27 -13.67
CA SER A 101 1.28 6.67 -14.78
C SER A 101 0.56 7.98 -14.46
N ALA A 102 -0.45 8.36 -15.27
CA ALA A 102 -1.30 9.50 -14.96
C ALA A 102 -2.20 9.26 -13.72
N PHE A 103 -2.59 8.01 -13.44
CA PHE A 103 -3.44 7.69 -12.28
C PHE A 103 -2.79 6.71 -11.27
N THR A 104 -1.73 5.98 -11.62
CA THR A 104 -1.09 5.00 -10.72
C THR A 104 0.07 5.57 -9.93
N LEU A 105 -0.25 6.52 -9.04
CA LEU A 105 0.66 7.20 -8.12
C LEU A 105 1.48 8.32 -8.76
N ASP A 106 1.08 9.51 -8.36
CA ASP A 106 1.81 10.75 -8.47
C ASP A 106 2.11 11.21 -7.04
N LYS A 107 3.33 10.95 -6.58
CA LYS A 107 3.79 11.33 -5.23
C LYS A 107 4.95 12.30 -5.37
N THR A 108 4.76 13.49 -4.82
CA THR A 108 5.66 14.63 -5.02
C THR A 108 6.80 14.64 -4.01
N LEU A 109 8.04 14.69 -4.52
CA LEU A 109 9.26 15.05 -3.78
C LEU A 109 9.56 14.22 -2.52
N PHE A 110 9.70 12.90 -2.70
CA PHE A 110 10.14 12.01 -1.64
C PHE A 110 11.57 11.50 -1.87
N ASP A 111 12.24 11.10 -0.78
CA ASP A 111 13.54 10.45 -0.85
C ASP A 111 13.36 9.05 -1.45
N ALA A 112 13.90 8.86 -2.65
CA ALA A 112 13.63 7.69 -3.45
C ALA A 112 14.89 7.18 -4.17
N GLY A 113 14.84 5.91 -4.50
CA GLY A 113 15.66 5.29 -5.52
C GLY A 113 14.76 4.78 -6.65
N ARG A 114 15.15 5.09 -7.88
CA ARG A 114 14.47 4.64 -9.09
C ARG A 114 15.46 3.94 -9.99
N TRP A 115 15.07 2.78 -10.51
CA TRP A 115 15.86 2.02 -11.46
C TRP A 115 15.08 1.83 -12.76
N ASP A 116 15.57 2.45 -13.83
CA ASP A 116 15.06 2.23 -15.18
C ASP A 116 15.93 1.21 -15.90
N ILE A 117 15.31 0.14 -16.37
CA ILE A 117 15.89 -0.90 -17.22
C ILE A 117 15.29 -0.72 -18.60
N ILE A 118 16.05 -0.13 -19.51
CA ILE A 118 15.61 0.13 -20.89
C ILE A 118 16.12 -1.02 -21.76
N VAL A 119 15.19 -1.67 -22.46
CA VAL A 119 15.46 -2.82 -23.33
C VAL A 119 15.17 -2.42 -24.78
N PRO A 120 16.18 -1.90 -25.53
CA PRO A 120 15.95 -1.34 -26.86
C PRO A 120 15.34 -2.33 -27.84
N ARG A 121 15.76 -3.60 -27.80
CA ARG A 121 15.23 -4.66 -28.68
C ARG A 121 13.75 -4.94 -28.47
N ALA A 122 13.26 -4.81 -27.24
CA ALA A 122 11.86 -5.00 -26.90
C ALA A 122 11.05 -3.69 -26.98
N GLN A 123 11.70 -2.58 -27.41
CA GLN A 123 11.17 -1.22 -27.37
C GLN A 123 10.47 -0.92 -26.05
N GLY A 124 11.06 -1.42 -24.97
CA GLY A 124 10.41 -1.51 -23.67
C GLY A 124 11.28 -0.98 -22.54
N ARG A 125 10.62 -0.71 -21.43
CA ARG A 125 11.25 -0.20 -20.21
C ARG A 125 10.58 -0.81 -18.99
N ILE A 126 11.40 -1.21 -18.03
CA ILE A 126 10.97 -1.59 -16.70
C ILE A 126 11.47 -0.51 -15.73
N VAL A 127 10.60 -0.03 -14.85
CA VAL A 127 10.92 0.99 -13.85
C VAL A 127 10.57 0.44 -12.48
N GLY A 128 11.56 0.30 -11.60
CA GLY A 128 11.35 0.04 -10.18
C GLY A 128 11.53 1.33 -9.37
N VAL A 129 10.70 1.56 -8.36
CA VAL A 129 10.86 2.67 -7.41
C VAL A 129 10.70 2.16 -6.00
N LEU A 130 11.55 2.65 -5.10
CA LEU A 130 11.37 2.59 -3.67
C LEU A 130 11.49 4.02 -3.13
N SER A 131 10.51 4.46 -2.36
CA SER A 131 10.44 5.83 -1.85
C SER A 131 10.03 5.82 -0.39
N LYS A 132 10.70 6.65 0.42
CA LYS A 132 10.34 6.89 1.82
C LYS A 132 9.43 8.10 1.89
N LEU A 133 8.20 7.92 2.35
CA LEU A 133 7.15 8.94 2.35
C LEU A 133 7.15 9.82 3.61
N THR A 134 7.70 9.32 4.71
CA THR A 134 7.80 10.03 5.99
C THR A 134 9.25 10.24 6.41
N ASN A 135 9.50 11.19 7.33
CA ASN A 135 10.84 11.46 7.86
C ASN A 135 11.90 11.59 6.75
N THR A 136 11.58 12.41 5.75
CA THR A 136 12.39 12.68 4.56
C THR A 136 13.33 13.85 4.76
N SER A 137 14.27 14.02 3.84
CA SER A 137 15.24 15.12 3.79
C SER A 137 14.65 16.41 3.21
N ILE A 138 13.34 16.44 2.95
CA ILE A 138 12.59 17.64 2.54
C ILE A 138 11.37 17.78 3.46
N THR A 139 11.28 18.92 4.14
CA THR A 139 10.13 19.27 4.99
C THR A 139 8.85 19.46 4.16
N PRO A 140 7.65 19.38 4.77
CA PRO A 140 6.39 19.69 4.08
C PRO A 140 6.36 21.08 3.41
N GLN A 141 7.13 22.05 3.93
CA GLN A 141 7.28 23.38 3.35
C GLN A 141 8.35 23.45 2.23
N GLY A 142 8.86 22.32 1.75
CA GLY A 142 9.87 22.24 0.69
C GLY A 142 11.30 22.60 1.11
N ARG A 143 11.55 22.87 2.40
CA ARG A 143 12.91 23.14 2.91
C ARG A 143 13.72 21.85 3.00
N ARG A 144 14.98 21.90 2.58
CA ARG A 144 15.91 20.77 2.64
C ARG A 144 16.51 20.62 4.03
N ILE A 145 16.68 19.38 4.44
CA ILE A 145 17.43 18.99 5.63
C ILE A 145 18.73 18.36 5.13
N GLU A 146 19.86 19.02 5.44
CA GLU A 146 21.20 18.63 4.97
C GLU A 146 22.17 18.53 6.14
N ASN A 147 23.21 17.70 6.00
CA ASN A 147 24.25 17.43 6.99
C ASN A 147 23.74 16.97 8.36
N ARG A 148 22.57 16.34 8.40
CA ARG A 148 21.95 15.82 9.61
C ARG A 148 21.44 14.40 9.35
N ASP A 149 21.63 13.53 10.32
CA ASP A 149 21.05 12.20 10.31
C ASP A 149 19.59 12.29 10.75
N ILE A 150 18.69 11.73 9.93
CA ILE A 150 17.27 11.60 10.21
C ILE A 150 17.02 10.15 10.56
N THR A 151 16.66 9.91 11.82
CA THR A 151 16.37 8.58 12.36
C THR A 151 14.89 8.46 12.66
N SER A 152 14.30 7.32 12.31
CA SER A 152 12.87 7.07 12.54
C SER A 152 12.61 5.60 12.81
N ASP A 153 11.72 5.36 13.78
CA ASP A 153 11.30 4.02 14.21
C ASP A 153 10.05 3.53 13.46
N LEU A 154 9.39 4.43 12.74
CA LEU A 154 8.16 4.18 12.01
C LEU A 154 8.14 5.01 10.74
N ASP A 155 7.95 4.37 9.58
CA ASP A 155 7.89 5.07 8.30
C ASP A 155 6.91 4.44 7.31
N TRP A 156 6.29 5.29 6.50
CA TRP A 156 5.59 4.88 5.29
C TRP A 156 6.55 4.80 4.12
N PHE A 157 6.48 3.71 3.37
CA PHE A 157 7.20 3.52 2.12
C PHE A 157 6.24 3.31 0.97
N LEU A 158 6.70 3.69 -0.22
CA LEU A 158 6.11 3.33 -1.49
C LEU A 158 7.10 2.43 -2.23
N ALA A 159 6.69 1.22 -2.59
CA ALA A 159 7.41 0.38 -3.54
C ALA A 159 6.54 0.18 -4.78
N GLY A 160 7.15 0.20 -5.95
CA GLY A 160 6.41 -0.09 -7.17
C GLY A 160 7.28 -0.51 -8.34
N ILE A 161 6.63 -1.18 -9.28
CA ILE A 161 7.20 -1.60 -10.55
C ILE A 161 6.25 -1.20 -11.68
N ARG A 162 6.82 -0.78 -12.79
CA ARG A 162 6.10 -0.56 -14.04
C ARG A 162 6.86 -1.21 -15.17
N ALA A 163 6.15 -1.92 -16.03
CA ALA A 163 6.67 -2.39 -17.31
C ALA A 163 5.89 -1.71 -18.44
N GLU A 164 6.60 -1.22 -19.44
CA GLU A 164 5.99 -0.70 -20.66
C GLU A 164 6.71 -1.23 -21.89
N SER A 165 5.97 -1.44 -22.96
CA SER A 165 6.52 -1.86 -24.26
C SER A 165 5.74 -1.20 -25.39
N ASN A 166 6.47 -0.73 -26.40
CA ASN A 166 5.90 -0.38 -27.68
C ASN A 166 5.88 -1.63 -28.58
N LEU A 167 4.69 -2.08 -28.97
CA LEU A 167 4.55 -3.28 -29.80
C LEU A 167 4.95 -3.04 -31.26
N GLY A 168 5.24 -1.80 -31.65
CA GLY A 168 5.74 -1.46 -32.99
C GLY A 168 4.62 -1.46 -34.02
N ASN A 169 4.90 -1.95 -35.23
CA ASN A 169 3.95 -2.00 -36.32
C ASN A 169 3.75 -3.43 -36.80
N TRP A 170 2.50 -3.83 -37.03
CA TRP A 170 2.17 -5.06 -37.74
C TRP A 170 2.05 -4.78 -39.24
N MET A 171 2.80 -5.52 -40.04
CA MET A 171 2.80 -5.39 -41.49
C MET A 171 1.96 -6.50 -42.13
N LEU A 172 0.87 -6.11 -42.78
CA LEU A 172 0.04 -7.01 -43.58
C LEU A 172 0.45 -6.88 -45.05
N SER A 173 0.86 -7.99 -45.67
CA SER A 173 1.14 -8.06 -47.10
C SER A 173 0.19 -9.06 -47.75
N VAL A 174 -0.62 -8.57 -48.68
CA VAL A 174 -1.51 -9.40 -49.52
C VAL A 174 -1.04 -9.24 -50.96
N LYS A 175 -0.89 -10.36 -51.68
CA LYS A 175 -0.37 -10.37 -53.05
C LYS A 175 -1.23 -9.46 -53.95
N GLY A 176 -0.60 -8.48 -54.60
CA GLY A 176 -1.27 -7.52 -55.48
C GLY A 176 -1.84 -6.28 -54.78
N LEU A 177 -1.70 -6.15 -53.45
CA LEU A 177 -2.07 -4.96 -52.70
C LEU A 177 -0.82 -4.29 -52.07
N PRO A 178 -0.84 -2.96 -51.87
CA PRO A 178 0.18 -2.27 -51.10
C PRO A 178 0.30 -2.85 -49.69
N GLN A 179 1.51 -2.86 -49.15
CA GLN A 179 1.77 -3.29 -47.78
C GLN A 179 1.08 -2.34 -46.80
N LEU A 180 0.21 -2.87 -45.95
CA LEU A 180 -0.48 -2.10 -44.92
C LEU A 180 0.30 -2.20 -43.61
N SER A 181 0.66 -1.05 -43.03
CA SER A 181 1.31 -0.95 -41.73
C SER A 181 0.28 -0.52 -40.67
N ILE A 182 -0.02 -1.43 -39.74
CA ILE A 182 -0.93 -1.18 -38.62
C ILE A 182 -0.08 -0.91 -37.37
N PRO A 183 -0.04 0.33 -36.85
CA PRO A 183 0.64 0.61 -35.58
C PRO A 183 -0.05 -0.15 -34.45
N LEU A 184 0.74 -0.87 -33.66
CA LEU A 184 0.29 -1.59 -32.48
C LEU A 184 0.39 -0.67 -31.25
N PRO A 185 -0.42 -0.92 -30.21
CA PRO A 185 -0.41 -0.08 -29.02
C PRO A 185 0.91 -0.15 -28.26
N LYS A 186 1.26 0.97 -27.63
CA LYS A 186 2.10 0.97 -26.44
C LYS A 186 1.25 0.50 -25.26
N ILE A 187 1.76 -0.47 -24.50
CA ILE A 187 1.09 -1.00 -23.31
C ILE A 187 1.95 -0.73 -22.09
N GLY A 188 1.31 -0.34 -20.99
CA GLY A 188 1.90 -0.20 -19.67
C GLY A 188 1.14 -1.00 -18.63
N ILE A 189 1.88 -1.64 -17.72
CA ILE A 189 1.33 -2.29 -16.53
C ILE A 189 2.11 -1.78 -15.33
N SER A 190 1.40 -1.39 -14.27
CA SER A 190 2.00 -0.93 -13.02
C SER A 190 1.44 -1.67 -11.82
N TYR A 191 2.30 -1.90 -10.84
CA TYR A 191 1.95 -2.34 -9.50
C TYR A 191 2.70 -1.46 -8.53
N ALA A 192 2.01 -0.92 -7.54
CA ALA A 192 2.68 -0.18 -6.50
C ALA A 192 1.88 -0.21 -5.21
N THR A 193 2.61 -0.23 -4.10
CA THR A 193 2.08 -0.41 -2.77
C THR A 193 2.71 0.61 -1.82
N GLU A 194 1.85 1.29 -1.09
CA GLU A 194 2.21 2.05 0.10
C GLU A 194 2.07 1.11 1.31
N PHE A 195 3.12 0.99 2.11
CA PHE A 195 3.13 0.12 3.29
C PHE A 195 3.82 0.81 4.45
N LEU A 196 3.35 0.51 5.65
CA LEU A 196 3.96 1.01 6.88
C LEU A 196 5.01 0.03 7.39
N THR A 197 6.19 0.53 7.74
CA THR A 197 7.24 -0.23 8.41
C THR A 197 7.47 0.32 9.82
N ASN A 198 7.29 -0.51 10.84
CA ASN A 198 7.66 -0.23 12.23
C ASN A 198 8.93 -1.02 12.57
N TYR A 199 10.06 -0.35 12.74
CA TYR A 199 11.36 -0.98 12.95
C TYR A 199 11.56 -1.53 14.37
N GLN A 200 10.70 -1.17 15.32
CA GLN A 200 10.72 -1.68 16.70
C GLN A 200 9.82 -2.91 16.87
N LEU A 201 8.66 -2.93 16.21
CA LEU A 201 7.69 -4.04 16.27
C LEU A 201 7.91 -5.09 15.17
N SER A 202 8.59 -4.74 14.08
CA SER A 202 9.00 -5.71 13.05
C SER A 202 10.16 -6.56 13.55
N GLN A 203 9.84 -7.57 14.36
CA GLN A 203 10.56 -8.85 14.28
C GLN A 203 10.41 -9.52 12.90
N ALA A 204 9.69 -8.87 11.97
CA ALA A 204 9.36 -9.32 10.64
C ALA A 204 10.63 -9.58 9.82
N THR A 205 10.73 -10.83 9.38
CA THR A 205 11.71 -11.33 8.41
C THR A 205 11.56 -10.69 7.01
N ASN A 206 10.53 -9.85 6.80
CA ASN A 206 10.26 -9.17 5.53
C ASN A 206 9.86 -7.70 5.73
N PRO A 207 10.66 -6.73 5.26
CA PRO A 207 10.36 -5.31 5.39
C PRO A 207 9.27 -4.81 4.42
N PHE A 208 8.74 -5.68 3.55
CA PHE A 208 7.70 -5.35 2.56
C PHE A 208 6.31 -5.88 2.93
N ARG A 209 6.11 -6.35 4.18
CA ARG A 209 4.78 -6.56 4.74
C ARG A 209 4.46 -5.39 5.64
N GLY A 210 3.38 -4.66 5.36
CA GLY A 210 2.95 -3.59 6.24
C GLY A 210 2.65 -4.13 7.63
N VAL A 211 3.03 -3.35 8.64
CA VAL A 211 2.69 -3.63 10.03
C VAL A 211 1.64 -2.63 10.50
N THR A 212 0.85 -3.01 11.49
CA THR A 212 -0.20 -2.13 12.03
C THR A 212 0.39 -1.04 12.93
N VAL A 213 -0.09 0.20 12.80
CA VAL A 213 0.37 1.36 13.61
C VAL A 213 -0.04 1.21 15.08
N THR A 214 -1.23 0.67 15.31
CA THR A 214 -1.89 0.62 16.62
C THR A 214 -1.79 -0.76 17.21
N GLY A 215 -1.57 -0.84 18.53
CA GLY A 215 -1.74 -2.10 19.26
C GLY A 215 -3.18 -2.61 19.13
N PRO A 216 -3.39 -3.93 19.32
CA PRO A 216 -4.71 -4.49 19.21
C PRO A 216 -5.67 -3.95 20.27
N PRO A 217 -6.93 -3.69 19.91
CA PRO A 217 -7.86 -3.02 20.79
C PRO A 217 -8.40 -3.99 21.85
N ASP A 218 -8.55 -3.51 23.08
CA ASP A 218 -9.22 -4.24 24.16
C ASP A 218 -10.74 -4.32 23.95
N VAL A 219 -11.29 -3.43 23.11
CA VAL A 219 -12.73 -3.31 22.87
C VAL A 219 -13.01 -2.95 21.41
N ILE A 220 -14.02 -3.60 20.83
CA ILE A 220 -14.57 -3.24 19.52
C ILE A 220 -16.04 -2.86 19.68
N TYR A 221 -16.45 -1.79 19.02
CA TYR A 221 -17.84 -1.34 18.94
C TYR A 221 -18.39 -1.56 17.54
N LEU A 222 -19.61 -2.08 17.45
CA LEU A 222 -20.38 -2.11 16.21
C LEU A 222 -21.61 -1.23 16.34
N ARG A 223 -21.81 -0.32 15.38
CA ARG A 223 -23.01 0.52 15.29
C ARG A 223 -23.83 0.08 14.09
N PHE A 224 -25.12 -0.05 14.31
CA PHE A 224 -26.13 -0.34 13.30
C PHE A 224 -27.03 0.87 13.16
N ARG A 225 -27.25 1.32 11.94
CA ARG A 225 -28.12 2.45 11.60
C ARG A 225 -28.81 2.23 10.26
N ASP A 226 -29.77 3.09 9.97
CA ASP A 226 -30.41 3.17 8.67
C ASP A 226 -29.45 3.70 7.59
N GLY A 227 -29.51 3.12 6.39
CA GLY A 227 -28.82 3.58 5.19
C GLY A 227 -29.50 4.78 4.54
N SER A 228 -30.83 4.81 4.58
CA SER A 228 -31.72 5.84 4.05
C SER A 228 -32.60 6.42 5.17
N PRO A 229 -32.04 7.26 6.06
CA PRO A 229 -32.73 7.76 7.24
C PRO A 229 -33.99 8.61 6.95
N GLU A 230 -34.20 9.01 5.70
CA GLU A 230 -35.42 9.63 5.20
C GLU A 230 -36.66 8.70 5.21
N ASN A 231 -36.46 7.38 5.26
CA ASN A 231 -37.51 6.36 5.20
C ASN A 231 -37.48 5.45 6.44
N PRO A 232 -38.59 4.73 6.75
CA PRO A 232 -38.54 3.59 7.66
C PRO A 232 -37.99 2.34 6.96
N GLY A 233 -37.57 1.34 7.72
CA GLY A 233 -36.97 0.11 7.21
C GLY A 233 -35.45 0.11 7.29
N GLY A 234 -34.89 0.65 8.38
CA GLY A 234 -33.45 0.66 8.61
C GLY A 234 -32.91 -0.70 9.06
N ALA A 235 -31.68 -0.71 9.57
CA ALA A 235 -30.99 -1.95 9.96
C ALA A 235 -31.83 -2.82 10.92
N LYS A 236 -32.03 -4.09 10.54
CA LYS A 236 -32.61 -5.12 11.41
C LYS A 236 -31.65 -6.29 11.58
N LEU A 237 -31.20 -6.53 12.82
CA LEU A 237 -30.26 -7.57 13.18
C LEU A 237 -30.98 -8.71 13.91
N TYR A 238 -30.90 -9.91 13.34
CA TYR A 238 -31.44 -11.14 13.91
C TYR A 238 -30.45 -11.84 14.82
N ARG A 239 -29.20 -11.97 14.39
CA ARG A 239 -28.16 -12.68 15.15
C ARG A 239 -26.78 -12.12 14.87
N ILE A 240 -25.92 -12.16 15.88
CA ILE A 240 -24.51 -11.81 15.75
C ILE A 240 -23.65 -12.89 16.40
N LYS A 241 -22.62 -13.30 15.67
CA LYS A 241 -21.53 -14.12 16.18
C LYS A 241 -20.22 -13.36 16.04
N VAL A 242 -19.40 -13.42 17.07
CA VAL A 242 -18.04 -12.86 17.06
C VAL A 242 -17.08 -13.98 17.39
N TYR A 243 -16.15 -14.23 16.47
CA TYR A 243 -15.13 -15.25 16.60
C TYR A 243 -13.79 -14.60 16.90
N LEU A 244 -13.10 -15.10 17.91
CA LEU A 244 -11.72 -14.74 18.25
C LEU A 244 -10.84 -15.95 17.90
N ASN A 245 -9.92 -15.80 16.95
CA ASN A 245 -9.14 -16.92 16.38
C ASN A 245 -10.02 -18.13 15.98
N GLY A 246 -11.17 -17.86 15.34
CA GLY A 246 -12.11 -18.90 14.89
C GLY A 246 -13.00 -19.52 15.98
N SER A 247 -12.80 -19.20 17.26
CA SER A 247 -13.68 -19.65 18.36
C SER A 247 -14.75 -18.61 18.65
N ALA A 248 -16.02 -19.02 18.70
CA ALA A 248 -17.14 -18.11 18.98
C ALA A 248 -17.08 -17.62 20.44
N ALA A 249 -16.75 -16.35 20.63
CA ALA A 249 -16.72 -15.69 21.94
C ALA A 249 -18.06 -15.01 22.28
N TYR A 250 -18.81 -14.59 21.27
CA TYR A 250 -20.15 -14.04 21.41
C TYR A 250 -21.07 -14.72 20.39
N ASP A 251 -22.27 -15.08 20.83
CA ASP A 251 -23.32 -15.62 19.97
C ASP A 251 -24.70 -15.34 20.59
N PHE A 252 -25.44 -14.37 20.04
CA PHE A 252 -26.75 -13.99 20.57
C PHE A 252 -27.67 -13.39 19.49
N ALA A 253 -28.97 -13.43 19.77
CA ALA A 253 -29.99 -12.81 18.93
C ALA A 253 -30.15 -11.31 19.24
N GLY A 254 -30.41 -10.49 18.22
CA GLY A 254 -30.81 -9.10 18.45
C GLY A 254 -32.05 -9.06 19.36
N GLY A 255 -32.08 -8.16 20.33
CA GLY A 255 -33.14 -8.08 21.34
C GLY A 255 -32.98 -9.05 22.51
N ARG A 256 -31.95 -9.90 22.52
CA ARG A 256 -31.55 -10.76 23.65
C ARG A 256 -30.07 -10.59 23.96
N GLU A 257 -29.63 -9.34 24.07
CA GLU A 257 -28.22 -9.04 24.31
C GLU A 257 -27.80 -9.52 25.71
N PRO A 258 -26.62 -10.17 25.84
CA PRO A 258 -26.02 -10.42 27.14
C PRO A 258 -25.77 -9.09 27.88
N PRO A 259 -25.83 -9.08 29.23
CA PRO A 259 -25.54 -7.90 30.02
C PRO A 259 -24.19 -7.26 29.64
N GLY A 260 -24.18 -5.94 29.45
CA GLY A 260 -22.97 -5.18 29.13
C GLY A 260 -22.56 -5.16 27.64
N VAL A 261 -23.23 -5.91 26.77
CA VAL A 261 -22.96 -5.88 25.32
C VAL A 261 -23.66 -4.70 24.65
N LEU A 262 -24.94 -4.45 24.96
CA LEU A 262 -25.64 -3.28 24.46
C LEU A 262 -25.11 -2.03 25.17
N ALA A 263 -24.41 -1.18 24.43
CA ALA A 263 -23.63 -0.10 25.01
C ALA A 263 -24.26 1.29 24.74
N GLY A 264 -25.09 1.42 23.71
CA GLY A 264 -25.76 2.68 23.38
C GLY A 264 -26.88 2.47 22.37
N LEU A 265 -27.90 3.33 22.44
CA LEU A 265 -29.07 3.25 21.58
C LEU A 265 -29.72 4.63 21.41
N LYS A 266 -30.41 4.80 20.29
CA LYS A 266 -31.32 5.91 19.99
C LYS A 266 -32.40 5.37 19.07
N ASN A 267 -33.68 5.54 19.42
CA ASN A 267 -34.81 5.07 18.60
C ASN A 267 -34.62 3.62 18.10
N SER A 268 -34.14 2.73 18.99
CA SER A 268 -33.94 1.31 18.69
C SER A 268 -35.02 0.49 19.38
N PHE A 269 -35.51 -0.50 18.64
CA PHE A 269 -36.59 -1.38 19.05
C PHE A 269 -36.13 -2.84 19.04
N SER A 270 -36.81 -3.69 19.80
CA SER A 270 -36.52 -5.12 19.83
C SER A 270 -37.78 -5.92 20.15
N ASP A 271 -37.91 -7.09 19.53
CA ASP A 271 -39.02 -8.04 19.73
C ASP A 271 -38.54 -9.34 20.42
N GLY A 272 -37.28 -9.36 20.86
CA GLY A 272 -36.64 -10.53 21.45
C GLY A 272 -36.23 -11.60 20.43
N LEU A 273 -36.44 -11.39 19.14
CA LEU A 273 -35.89 -12.22 18.06
C LEU A 273 -34.91 -11.42 17.18
N SER A 274 -35.09 -10.11 17.15
CA SER A 274 -34.28 -9.14 16.45
C SER A 274 -34.21 -7.81 17.21
N ARG A 275 -33.22 -7.00 16.83
CA ARG A 275 -33.13 -5.58 17.17
C ARG A 275 -33.09 -4.79 15.89
N TRP A 276 -33.87 -3.72 15.81
CA TRP A 276 -33.89 -2.84 14.64
C TRP A 276 -33.95 -1.37 15.00
N VAL A 277 -33.71 -0.56 13.99
CA VAL A 277 -33.77 0.90 14.00
C VAL A 277 -34.37 1.37 12.69
N ASP A 278 -35.01 2.53 12.74
CA ASP A 278 -35.50 3.25 11.58
C ASP A 278 -34.98 4.69 11.62
N ARG A 279 -34.93 5.34 10.47
CA ARG A 279 -34.62 6.76 10.33
C ARG A 279 -33.27 7.12 10.96
N ASP A 280 -33.25 8.10 11.86
CA ASP A 280 -32.06 8.59 12.55
C ASP A 280 -31.66 7.76 13.78
N GLY A 281 -32.28 6.59 13.96
CA GLY A 281 -32.02 5.65 15.03
C GLY A 281 -30.71 4.88 14.85
N TYR A 282 -30.17 4.40 15.96
CA TYR A 282 -29.03 3.50 15.98
C TYR A 282 -28.99 2.63 17.24
N PHE A 283 -28.27 1.53 17.17
CA PHE A 283 -27.81 0.79 18.35
C PHE A 283 -26.34 0.42 18.23
N ILE A 284 -25.66 0.34 19.37
CA ILE A 284 -24.23 0.07 19.47
C ILE A 284 -24.00 -1.13 20.39
N TYR A 285 -23.31 -2.14 19.86
CA TYR A 285 -22.77 -3.23 20.64
C TYR A 285 -21.30 -3.01 20.97
N ARG A 286 -20.89 -3.50 22.14
CA ARG A 286 -19.52 -3.46 22.66
C ARG A 286 -19.04 -4.89 22.91
N PHE A 287 -17.93 -5.25 22.29
CA PHE A 287 -17.26 -6.54 22.45
C PHE A 287 -15.94 -6.33 23.19
N SER A 288 -15.82 -6.92 24.38
CA SER A 288 -14.54 -6.97 25.10
C SER A 288 -13.67 -8.04 24.46
N ILE A 289 -12.40 -7.71 24.19
CA ILE A 289 -11.44 -8.63 23.58
C ILE A 289 -10.43 -9.04 24.66
N PRO A 290 -10.57 -10.24 25.25
CA PRO A 290 -9.62 -10.70 26.26
C PRO A 290 -8.27 -11.01 25.63
N ASN A 291 -7.18 -10.59 26.27
CA ASN A 291 -5.79 -10.84 25.83
C ASN A 291 -5.56 -10.56 24.33
N PRO A 292 -5.87 -9.33 23.86
CA PRO A 292 -5.92 -9.03 22.42
C PRO A 292 -4.57 -9.25 21.73
N GLN A 293 -3.46 -9.12 22.46
CA GLN A 293 -2.09 -9.37 21.97
C GLN A 293 -1.84 -10.81 21.51
N THR A 294 -2.71 -11.77 21.88
CA THR A 294 -2.60 -13.19 21.52
C THR A 294 -3.45 -13.59 20.31
N LEU A 295 -4.30 -12.67 19.84
CA LEU A 295 -5.18 -12.91 18.70
C LEU A 295 -4.45 -12.65 17.38
N GLN A 296 -4.90 -13.35 16.35
CA GLN A 296 -4.49 -13.17 14.96
C GLN A 296 -5.68 -12.75 14.08
N ASP A 297 -6.90 -13.02 14.53
CA ASP A 297 -8.10 -12.72 13.78
C ASP A 297 -9.31 -12.46 14.69
N ILE A 298 -10.15 -11.49 14.28
CA ILE A 298 -11.48 -11.28 14.84
C ILE A 298 -12.47 -11.21 13.68
N LYS A 299 -13.38 -12.18 13.62
CA LYS A 299 -14.41 -12.28 12.58
C LYS A 299 -15.79 -11.99 13.16
N PHE A 300 -16.57 -11.20 12.44
CA PHE A 300 -17.98 -10.94 12.71
C PHE A 300 -18.85 -11.65 11.69
N GLU A 301 -19.88 -12.33 12.14
CA GLU A 301 -20.95 -12.89 11.31
C GLU A 301 -22.29 -12.35 11.77
N LEU A 302 -23.01 -11.67 10.88
CA LEU A 302 -24.25 -10.96 11.17
C LEU A 302 -25.37 -11.52 10.29
N ASP A 303 -26.45 -12.03 10.90
CA ASP A 303 -27.73 -12.27 10.21
C ASP A 303 -28.52 -10.96 10.25
N VAL A 304 -28.51 -10.22 9.14
CA VAL A 304 -29.00 -8.85 9.03
C VAL A 304 -29.87 -8.69 7.78
N ALA A 305 -30.86 -7.80 7.86
CA ALA A 305 -31.79 -7.48 6.80
C ALA A 305 -32.04 -5.96 6.73
N ASN A 306 -32.82 -5.57 5.71
CA ASN A 306 -33.24 -4.20 5.40
C ASN A 306 -32.09 -3.27 4.98
N ASP A 307 -32.33 -1.96 4.98
CA ASP A 307 -31.35 -0.95 4.60
C ASP A 307 -30.37 -0.68 5.75
N TYR A 308 -29.51 -1.67 5.99
CA TYR A 308 -28.54 -1.61 7.06
C TYR A 308 -27.29 -0.84 6.66
N VAL A 309 -26.78 -0.05 7.60
CA VAL A 309 -25.37 0.35 7.64
C VAL A 309 -24.74 -0.13 8.94
N VAL A 310 -23.67 -0.91 8.81
CA VAL A 310 -22.87 -1.43 9.92
C VAL A 310 -21.51 -0.74 9.92
N GLU A 311 -21.18 -0.12 11.05
CA GLU A 311 -19.94 0.61 11.24
C GLU A 311 -19.19 0.06 12.45
N LEU A 312 -17.86 0.06 12.38
CA LEU A 312 -16.98 -0.42 13.45
C LEU A 312 -16.16 0.74 14.02
N SER A 313 -15.92 0.70 15.33
CA SER A 313 -15.04 1.63 16.03
C SER A 313 -14.26 0.93 17.15
N THR A 314 -13.07 1.41 17.47
CA THR A 314 -12.27 0.98 18.64
C THR A 314 -12.27 2.03 19.76
N ASP A 315 -12.70 3.27 19.47
CA ASP A 315 -12.66 4.42 20.40
C ASP A 315 -14.02 5.09 20.61
N ARG A 316 -15.07 4.58 19.92
CA ARG A 316 -16.45 5.11 19.92
C ARG A 316 -16.63 6.49 19.28
N LYS A 317 -15.57 7.08 18.74
CA LYS A 317 -15.55 8.41 18.14
C LYS A 317 -15.37 8.33 16.63
N ARG A 318 -14.43 7.50 16.17
CA ARG A 318 -14.12 7.27 14.77
C ARG A 318 -14.79 5.98 14.32
N TRP A 319 -15.67 6.11 13.34
CA TRP A 319 -16.47 5.00 12.81
C TRP A 319 -16.06 4.70 11.38
N ARG A 320 -15.82 3.42 11.09
CA ARG A 320 -15.46 2.90 9.77
C ARG A 320 -16.60 2.04 9.24
N LEU A 321 -17.05 2.34 8.02
CA LEU A 321 -18.04 1.51 7.33
C LEU A 321 -17.51 0.09 7.12
N MET A 322 -18.31 -0.92 7.48
CA MET A 322 -18.00 -2.34 7.29
C MET A 322 -18.94 -2.99 6.29
N LEU A 323 -20.23 -2.75 6.44
CA LEU A 323 -21.25 -3.30 5.57
C LEU A 323 -22.31 -2.23 5.29
N THR A 324 -22.83 -2.23 4.08
CA THR A 324 -24.02 -1.47 3.69
C THR A 324 -24.93 -2.41 2.89
N ALA A 325 -26.25 -2.24 3.02
CA ALA A 325 -27.17 -2.90 2.12
C ALA A 325 -27.03 -2.30 0.71
N PRO A 326 -27.15 -3.11 -0.35
CA PRO A 326 -27.27 -2.60 -1.70
C PRO A 326 -28.71 -2.09 -1.94
N GLY A 327 -28.84 -0.81 -2.31
CA GLY A 327 -30.15 -0.18 -2.50
C GLY A 327 -30.80 0.24 -1.18
N ASN A 328 -32.13 0.27 -1.14
CA ASN A 328 -32.93 0.60 0.05
C ASN A 328 -34.05 -0.45 0.27
N PRO A 329 -33.70 -1.71 0.62
CA PRO A 329 -34.69 -2.75 0.90
C PRO A 329 -35.31 -2.55 2.29
N THR A 330 -36.64 -2.66 2.40
CA THR A 330 -37.36 -2.40 3.66
C THR A 330 -38.27 -3.56 4.09
N ASP A 331 -38.34 -4.62 3.30
CA ASP A 331 -39.24 -5.78 3.42
C ASP A 331 -38.52 -7.07 3.85
N GLU A 332 -37.26 -6.95 4.28
CA GLU A 332 -36.37 -8.03 4.69
C GLU A 332 -36.00 -9.03 3.59
N SER A 333 -36.32 -8.74 2.33
CA SER A 333 -35.99 -9.58 1.17
C SER A 333 -34.50 -9.87 1.01
N ASN A 334 -33.64 -8.99 1.55
CA ASN A 334 -32.20 -9.11 1.52
C ASN A 334 -31.59 -9.81 2.75
N ARG A 335 -32.42 -10.36 3.66
CA ARG A 335 -31.95 -11.02 4.88
C ARG A 335 -30.91 -12.08 4.56
N GLY A 336 -29.80 -12.06 5.30
CA GLY A 336 -28.87 -13.16 5.28
C GLY A 336 -27.62 -12.90 6.09
N ILE A 337 -26.76 -13.91 6.11
CA ILE A 337 -25.48 -13.84 6.81
C ILE A 337 -24.52 -12.94 6.02
N ARG A 338 -23.91 -11.98 6.71
CA ARG A 338 -22.84 -11.11 6.23
C ARG A 338 -21.65 -11.24 7.15
N THR A 339 -20.46 -11.31 6.57
CA THR A 339 -19.24 -11.56 7.31
C THR A 339 -18.19 -10.52 7.02
N PHE A 340 -17.46 -10.07 8.04
CA PHE A 340 -16.26 -9.25 7.86
C PHE A 340 -15.27 -9.52 8.98
N HIS A 341 -14.01 -9.18 8.72
CA HIS A 341 -12.93 -9.29 9.68
C HIS A 341 -12.55 -7.90 10.19
N TYR A 342 -12.20 -7.81 11.47
CA TYR A 342 -11.53 -6.61 11.98
C TYR A 342 -10.04 -6.68 11.62
N GLY A 343 -9.56 -5.59 11.02
CA GLY A 343 -8.14 -5.35 10.84
C GLY A 343 -7.85 -3.87 10.72
N GLU A 344 -6.60 -3.49 10.92
CA GLU A 344 -6.06 -2.17 10.64
C GLU A 344 -5.42 -2.17 9.26
N MET A 345 -5.44 -1.01 8.62
CA MET A 345 -4.82 -0.85 7.31
C MET A 345 -3.31 -0.99 7.43
N THR A 346 -2.75 -1.97 6.74
CA THR A 346 -1.29 -2.17 6.65
C THR A 346 -0.75 -1.61 5.36
N ASP A 347 -1.44 -1.92 4.25
CA ASP A 347 -0.98 -1.64 2.90
C ASP A 347 -2.11 -1.10 2.03
N GLU A 348 -1.77 -0.15 1.16
CA GLU A 348 -2.60 0.31 0.06
C GLU A 348 -1.90 -0.01 -1.26
N THR A 349 -2.56 -0.76 -2.13
CA THR A 349 -2.00 -1.23 -3.40
C THR A 349 -2.81 -0.66 -4.55
N THR A 350 -2.11 -0.16 -5.56
CA THR A 350 -2.67 0.22 -6.85
C THR A 350 -2.08 -0.63 -7.96
N LEU A 351 -2.96 -1.26 -8.73
CA LEU A 351 -2.65 -1.93 -9.99
C LEU A 351 -3.10 -1.03 -11.14
N GLY A 352 -2.30 -0.92 -12.19
CA GLY A 352 -2.62 -0.10 -13.35
C GLY A 352 -2.37 -0.82 -14.66
N PHE A 353 -3.19 -0.48 -15.64
CA PHE A 353 -3.02 -0.82 -17.04
C PHE A 353 -3.27 0.44 -17.87
N ASP A 354 -2.38 0.74 -18.81
CA ASP A 354 -2.57 1.80 -19.79
C ASP A 354 -2.21 1.34 -21.20
N MET A 355 -2.89 1.95 -22.17
CA MET A 355 -2.72 1.70 -23.59
C MET A 355 -2.74 3.03 -24.33
N GLN A 356 -1.80 3.19 -25.27
CA GLN A 356 -1.77 4.32 -26.20
C GLN A 356 -1.54 3.80 -27.63
N MET A 357 -2.38 4.20 -28.58
CA MET A 357 -2.19 3.88 -30.01
C MET A 357 -2.72 4.99 -30.91
N THR A 358 -2.26 4.99 -32.16
CA THR A 358 -2.85 5.81 -33.22
C THR A 358 -3.55 4.89 -34.21
N PHE A 359 -4.86 5.00 -34.35
CA PHE A 359 -5.63 4.18 -35.28
C PHE A 359 -6.42 5.07 -36.24
N LEU A 360 -6.19 4.90 -37.55
CA LEU A 360 -6.84 5.69 -38.61
C LEU A 360 -6.75 7.23 -38.40
N GLY A 361 -5.61 7.72 -37.89
CA GLY A 361 -5.40 9.15 -37.63
C GLY A 361 -5.98 9.65 -36.30
N ALA A 362 -6.70 8.81 -35.54
CA ALA A 362 -7.16 9.14 -34.20
C ALA A 362 -6.15 8.63 -33.14
N SER A 363 -5.88 9.46 -32.12
CA SER A 363 -5.16 9.01 -30.92
C SER A 363 -6.15 8.33 -29.97
N ILE A 364 -5.85 7.11 -29.57
CA ILE A 364 -6.64 6.33 -28.62
C ILE A 364 -5.78 6.13 -27.36
N GLU A 365 -6.32 6.56 -26.23
CA GLU A 365 -5.75 6.32 -24.91
C GLU A 365 -6.78 5.61 -24.04
N ALA A 366 -6.36 4.56 -23.35
CA ALA A 366 -7.18 3.85 -22.39
C ALA A 366 -6.37 3.57 -21.13
N GLU A 367 -6.96 3.80 -19.96
CA GLU A 367 -6.34 3.52 -18.68
C GLU A 367 -7.35 2.88 -17.73
N ARG A 368 -6.89 1.92 -16.94
CA ARG A 368 -7.67 1.29 -15.88
C ARG A 368 -6.80 1.07 -14.66
N ALA A 369 -7.32 1.43 -13.49
CA ALA A 369 -6.66 1.19 -12.22
C ALA A 369 -7.57 0.40 -11.27
N TRP A 370 -6.95 -0.43 -10.45
CA TRP A 370 -7.60 -1.13 -9.33
C TRP A 370 -6.90 -0.74 -8.05
N TYR A 371 -7.69 -0.43 -7.03
CA TYR A 371 -7.20 -0.03 -5.72
C TYR A 371 -7.62 -1.05 -4.68
N ILE A 372 -6.65 -1.57 -3.94
CA ILE A 372 -6.80 -2.67 -3.00
C ILE A 372 -6.24 -2.21 -1.65
N ARG A 373 -7.00 -2.41 -0.58
CA ARG A 373 -6.57 -2.16 0.79
C ARG A 373 -6.41 -3.48 1.52
N THR A 374 -5.23 -3.72 2.08
CA THR A 374 -4.98 -4.88 2.93
C THR A 374 -5.25 -4.49 4.38
N LEU A 375 -6.11 -5.28 5.03
CA LEU A 375 -6.39 -5.16 6.47
C LEU A 375 -5.77 -6.35 7.18
N GLN A 376 -5.06 -6.10 8.28
CA GLN A 376 -4.51 -7.16 9.13
C GLN A 376 -4.88 -6.89 10.58
N TYR A 377 -5.12 -7.95 11.36
CA TYR A 377 -5.24 -7.80 12.79
C TYR A 377 -3.91 -7.30 13.37
N PRO A 378 -3.92 -6.25 14.20
CA PRO A 378 -2.72 -5.76 14.84
C PRO A 378 -2.09 -6.79 15.79
N THR A 379 -0.96 -7.38 15.39
CA THR A 379 -0.19 -8.31 16.22
C THR A 379 1.07 -7.64 16.77
N VAL A 380 1.46 -7.94 18.01
CA VAL A 380 2.75 -7.47 18.57
C VAL A 380 3.94 -8.12 17.89
N ARG A 381 3.73 -9.32 17.34
CA ARG A 381 4.67 -10.03 16.48
C ARG A 381 4.24 -9.73 15.05
N GLY A 382 4.86 -8.74 14.41
CA GLY A 382 4.57 -8.37 13.03
C GLY A 382 4.66 -9.53 12.05
#